data_AF-A0A833H445-F1
#
_entry.id   AF-A0A833H445-F1
#
_cell.length_a   1.000
_cell.length_b   1.000
_cell.length_c   1.000
_cell.angle_alpha   90.00
_cell.angle_beta   90.00
_cell.angle_gamma   90.00
#
_symmetry.space_group_name_H-M   'P 1'
#
loop_
_entity.id
_entity.type
_entity.pdbx_description
1 polymer ?
#
loop_
_entity_poly.entity_id
_entity_poly.type
_entity_poly.pdbx_seq_one_letter_code
_entity_poly.pdbx_strand_id
1 'polypeptide(L)'
;MLSPEMKAAVREEWRKLGFFYDRDDDTKTWKIVGDRKGIERFIQEVTRFTSDPRNERPSEHEHLGPYLYLKLMSWPENRIDEQGIAGPLSELRRMAFTIREGLLRAADAQKIFLRQSFAPNSEYELCIELRPGPFDAAGEDAGCR
;
A
#
# COMPACT_ATOMS: atom_id res chain seq x y z
N MET A 1 14.60 -12.83 -15.99
CA MET A 1 15.54 -11.87 -15.37
C MET A 1 15.41 -10.57 -16.15
N LEU A 2 15.19 -9.42 -15.49
CA LEU A 2 15.02 -8.13 -16.16
C LEU A 2 16.34 -7.68 -16.81
N SER A 3 16.27 -7.02 -17.98
CA SER A 3 17.46 -6.37 -18.58
C SER A 3 17.95 -5.22 -17.68
N PRO A 4 19.20 -4.76 -17.84
CA PRO A 4 19.69 -3.58 -17.12
C PRO A 4 18.81 -2.34 -17.32
N GLU A 5 18.29 -2.08 -18.54
CA GLU A 5 17.40 -0.94 -18.77
C GLU A 5 16.05 -1.13 -18.08
N MET A 6 15.50 -2.34 -18.10
CA MET A 6 14.25 -2.66 -17.40
C MET A 6 14.40 -2.51 -15.88
N LYS A 7 15.53 -2.97 -15.31
CA LYS A 7 15.83 -2.75 -13.89
C LYS A 7 15.90 -1.26 -13.57
N ALA A 8 16.58 -0.46 -14.40
CA ALA A 8 16.66 0.98 -14.19
C ALA A 8 15.27 1.66 -14.21
N ALA A 9 14.40 1.27 -15.16
CA ALA A 9 13.04 1.78 -15.25
C ALA A 9 12.19 1.41 -14.02
N VAL A 10 12.22 0.14 -13.59
CA VAL A 10 11.50 -0.32 -12.39
C VAL A 10 11.98 0.39 -11.13
N ARG A 11 13.30 0.61 -10.99
CA ARG A 11 13.87 1.37 -9.87
C ARG A 11 13.35 2.81 -9.84
N GLU A 12 13.23 3.46 -10.99
CA GLU A 12 12.68 4.81 -11.08
C GLU A 12 11.20 4.85 -10.71
N GLU A 13 10.41 3.87 -11.14
CA GLU A 13 9.00 3.76 -10.75
C GLU A 13 8.81 3.56 -9.24
N TRP A 14 9.63 2.71 -8.60
CA TRP A 14 9.63 2.58 -7.14
C TRP A 14 9.95 3.88 -6.42
N ARG A 15 10.98 4.61 -6.88
CA ARG A 15 11.37 5.90 -6.29
C ARG A 15 10.29 6.97 -6.49
N LYS A 16 9.63 6.98 -7.65
CA LYS A 16 8.49 7.85 -7.93
C LYS A 16 7.29 7.53 -7.05
N LEU A 17 7.02 6.25 -6.81
CA LEU A 17 5.96 5.79 -5.90
C LEU A 17 6.25 6.22 -4.45
N GLY A 18 7.52 6.15 -4.05
CA GLY A 18 8.01 6.66 -2.76
C GLY A 18 7.87 5.69 -1.59
N PHE A 19 7.15 4.58 -1.76
CA PHE A 19 7.08 3.47 -0.82
C PHE A 19 7.28 2.16 -1.56
N PHE A 20 7.70 1.12 -0.85
CA PHE A 20 7.76 -0.24 -1.34
C PHE A 20 6.53 -1.02 -0.87
N TYR A 21 6.08 -1.97 -1.67
CA TYR A 21 5.10 -2.96 -1.20
C TYR A 21 5.55 -4.37 -1.54
N ASP A 22 5.11 -5.32 -0.72
CA ASP A 22 5.25 -6.75 -0.99
C ASP A 22 4.09 -7.54 -0.38
N ARG A 23 3.83 -8.72 -0.93
CA ARG A 23 2.87 -9.69 -0.42
C ARG A 23 3.61 -10.92 0.09
N ASP A 24 3.45 -11.18 1.37
CA ASP A 24 4.00 -12.36 2.02
C ASP A 24 2.85 -13.37 2.21
N ASP A 25 2.81 -14.40 1.34
CA ASP A 25 1.73 -15.39 1.35
C ASP A 25 1.84 -16.39 2.50
N ASP A 26 3.04 -16.60 3.04
CA ASP A 26 3.29 -17.50 4.18
C ASP A 26 2.72 -16.89 5.47
N THR A 27 2.94 -15.59 5.67
CA THR A 27 2.38 -14.84 6.81
C THR A 27 1.06 -14.15 6.51
N LYS A 28 0.53 -14.32 5.29
CA LYS A 28 -0.70 -13.67 4.80
C LYS A 28 -0.71 -12.17 5.09
N THR A 29 0.32 -11.45 4.64
CA THR A 29 0.48 -10.01 4.94
C THR A 29 0.86 -9.21 3.71
N TRP A 30 0.10 -8.15 3.44
CA TRP A 30 0.56 -7.04 2.60
C TRP A 30 1.39 -6.09 3.44
N LYS A 31 2.63 -5.83 3.01
CA LYS A 31 3.55 -4.89 3.65
C LYS A 31 3.63 -3.63 2.81
N ILE A 32 3.39 -2.47 3.41
CA ILE A 32 3.71 -1.16 2.84
C ILE A 32 4.86 -0.57 3.65
N VAL A 33 6.01 -0.37 3.03
CA VAL A 33 7.24 0.02 3.70
C VAL A 33 7.71 1.36 3.16
N GLY A 34 8.02 2.31 4.04
CA GLY A 34 8.51 3.62 3.62
C GLY A 34 8.97 4.46 4.79
N ASP A 35 9.70 5.53 4.49
CA ASP A 35 9.81 6.64 5.44
C ASP A 35 8.45 7.38 5.54
N ARG A 36 8.41 8.42 6.38
CA ARG A 36 7.18 9.21 6.59
C ARG A 36 6.62 9.75 5.27
N LYS A 37 7.48 10.23 4.37
CA LYS A 37 7.05 10.76 3.07
C LYS A 37 6.51 9.64 2.18
N GLY A 38 7.13 8.45 2.22
CA GLY A 38 6.66 7.27 1.51
C GLY A 38 5.27 6.81 1.96
N ILE A 39 5.04 6.71 3.27
CA ILE A 39 3.71 6.32 3.76
C ILE A 39 2.67 7.42 3.49
N GLU A 40 3.06 8.71 3.54
CA GLU A 40 2.19 9.80 3.10
C GLU A 40 1.81 9.69 1.62
N ARG A 41 2.71 9.21 0.75
CA ARG A 41 2.39 8.90 -0.66
C ARG A 41 1.38 7.77 -0.79
N PHE A 42 1.51 6.69 -0.02
CA PHE A 42 0.49 5.64 0.00
C PHE A 42 -0.88 6.17 0.40
N ILE A 43 -0.94 7.00 1.46
CA ILE A 43 -2.18 7.67 1.88
C ILE A 43 -2.75 8.53 0.74
N GLN A 44 -1.91 9.25 0.00
CA GLN A 44 -2.34 10.07 -1.13
C GLN A 44 -2.93 9.23 -2.28
N GLU A 45 -2.36 8.06 -2.60
CA GLU A 45 -2.91 7.16 -3.61
C GLU A 45 -4.30 6.64 -3.21
N VAL A 46 -4.47 6.20 -1.96
CA VAL A 46 -5.80 5.81 -1.44
C VAL A 46 -6.78 6.98 -1.47
N THR A 47 -6.32 8.18 -1.09
CA THR A 47 -7.16 9.39 -1.11
C THR A 47 -7.58 9.74 -2.54
N ARG A 48 -6.67 9.65 -3.51
CA ARG A 48 -6.95 9.91 -4.92
C ARG A 48 -7.98 8.92 -5.46
N PHE A 49 -7.76 7.62 -5.25
CA PHE A 49 -8.69 6.57 -5.67
C PHE A 49 -10.10 6.81 -5.09
N THR A 50 -10.20 7.10 -3.80
CA THR A 50 -11.49 7.30 -3.10
C THR A 50 -12.14 8.68 -3.33
N SER A 51 -11.47 9.60 -4.02
CA SER A 51 -12.02 10.92 -4.34
C SER A 51 -12.64 10.99 -5.74
N ASP A 52 -12.47 9.95 -6.55
CA ASP A 52 -13.10 9.84 -7.87
C ASP A 52 -14.46 9.13 -7.75
N PRO A 53 -15.60 9.83 -7.97
CA PRO A 53 -16.93 9.21 -7.87
C PRO A 53 -17.15 8.05 -8.86
N ARG A 54 -16.36 7.97 -9.94
CA ARG A 54 -16.45 6.85 -10.90
C ARG A 54 -16.09 5.52 -10.24
N ASN A 55 -15.24 5.55 -9.21
CA ASN A 55 -14.81 4.38 -8.47
C ASN A 55 -15.86 3.87 -7.48
N GLU A 56 -17.04 4.50 -7.35
CA GLU A 56 -18.12 3.97 -6.49
C GLU A 56 -18.76 2.71 -7.07
N ARG A 57 -18.61 2.46 -8.37
CA ARG A 57 -19.13 1.25 -9.00
C ARG A 57 -18.38 0.03 -8.45
N PRO A 58 -19.07 -1.07 -8.11
CA PRO A 58 -18.39 -2.27 -7.61
C PRO A 58 -17.36 -2.81 -8.59
N SER A 59 -16.22 -3.27 -8.07
CA SER A 59 -15.10 -3.87 -8.82
C SER A 59 -14.22 -2.88 -9.61
N GLU A 60 -14.46 -1.57 -9.51
CA GLU A 60 -13.49 -0.59 -9.99
C GLU A 60 -12.21 -0.73 -9.17
N HIS A 61 -11.07 -0.69 -9.83
CA HIS A 61 -9.80 -0.94 -9.18
C HIS A 61 -8.66 -0.18 -9.81
N GLU A 62 -7.63 0.04 -9.01
CA GLU A 62 -6.40 0.67 -9.43
C GLU A 62 -5.21 -0.14 -8.94
N HIS A 63 -4.24 -0.33 -9.84
CA HIS A 63 -3.00 -1.02 -9.55
C HIS A 63 -1.93 -0.03 -9.10
N LEU A 64 -1.21 -0.36 -8.03
CA LEU A 64 -0.13 0.46 -7.51
C LEU A 64 1.25 -0.09 -7.91
N GLY A 65 2.18 0.83 -8.15
CA GLY A 65 3.60 0.55 -8.37
C GLY A 65 3.95 -0.28 -9.62
N PRO A 66 5.23 -0.63 -9.78
CA PRO A 66 5.76 -1.12 -11.05
C PRO A 66 5.27 -2.51 -11.45
N TYR A 67 4.97 -3.36 -10.46
CA TYR A 67 4.52 -4.72 -10.72
C TYR A 67 2.99 -4.85 -10.81
N LEU A 68 2.25 -3.79 -10.48
CA LEU A 68 0.79 -3.77 -10.57
C LEU A 68 0.13 -4.92 -9.78
N TYR A 69 0.75 -5.39 -8.69
CA TYR A 69 0.18 -6.51 -7.90
C TYR A 69 -0.75 -6.03 -6.81
N LEU A 70 -0.40 -4.93 -6.13
CA LEU A 70 -1.25 -4.34 -5.12
C LEU A 70 -2.40 -3.58 -5.77
N LYS A 71 -3.64 -4.01 -5.51
CA LYS A 71 -4.85 -3.31 -5.94
C LYS A 71 -5.51 -2.55 -4.81
N LEU A 72 -6.04 -1.37 -5.13
CA LEU A 72 -7.16 -0.75 -4.40
C LEU A 72 -8.43 -1.05 -5.18
N MET A 73 -9.49 -1.50 -4.50
CA MET A 73 -10.73 -1.91 -5.17
C MET A 73 -11.97 -1.41 -4.43
N SER A 74 -12.95 -0.91 -5.17
CA SER A 74 -14.26 -0.63 -4.62
C SER A 74 -15.07 -1.92 -4.45
N TRP A 75 -15.59 -2.13 -3.25
CA TRP A 75 -16.33 -3.33 -2.91
C TRP A 75 -17.40 -3.05 -1.84
N PRO A 76 -18.49 -3.83 -1.74
CA PRO A 76 -19.51 -3.60 -0.72
C PRO A 76 -19.00 -3.80 0.72
N GLU A 77 -18.07 -4.73 0.94
CA GLU A 77 -17.47 -5.00 2.26
C GLU A 77 -15.95 -4.79 2.28
N ASN A 78 -15.41 -4.45 3.45
CA ASN A 78 -13.97 -4.36 3.66
C ASN A 78 -13.32 -5.75 3.54
N ARG A 79 -12.28 -5.85 2.71
CA ARG A 79 -11.52 -7.08 2.47
C ARG A 79 -10.05 -6.77 2.27
N ILE A 80 -9.19 -7.63 2.81
CA ILE A 80 -7.77 -7.71 2.48
C ILE A 80 -7.50 -9.16 2.07
N ASP A 81 -7.05 -9.37 0.85
CA ASP A 81 -6.84 -10.70 0.28
C ASP A 81 -5.58 -10.75 -0.59
N GLU A 82 -5.39 -11.82 -1.36
CA GLU A 82 -4.23 -11.97 -2.23
C GLU A 82 -4.17 -10.92 -3.36
N GLN A 83 -5.27 -10.24 -3.68
CA GLN A 83 -5.30 -9.22 -4.75
C GLN A 83 -5.04 -7.81 -4.22
N GLY A 84 -5.30 -7.55 -2.94
CA GLY A 84 -5.00 -6.26 -2.32
C GLY A 84 -6.03 -5.85 -1.30
N ILE A 85 -6.45 -4.58 -1.37
CA ILE A 85 -7.29 -3.93 -0.35
C ILE A 85 -8.58 -3.48 -1.03
N ALA A 86 -9.71 -3.94 -0.51
CA ALA A 86 -11.02 -3.62 -1.05
C ALA A 86 -11.99 -3.11 0.03
N GLY A 87 -12.95 -2.30 -0.37
CA GLY A 87 -14.04 -1.85 0.50
C GLY A 87 -14.81 -0.67 -0.08
N PRO A 88 -15.84 -0.19 0.63
CA PRO A 88 -16.52 1.04 0.26
C PRO A 88 -15.53 2.20 0.25
N LEU A 89 -15.70 3.17 -0.66
CA LEU A 89 -14.78 4.31 -0.76
C LEU A 89 -14.65 5.07 0.57
N SER A 90 -15.73 5.16 1.35
CA SER A 90 -15.73 5.76 2.69
C SER A 90 -14.84 5.02 3.68
N GLU A 91 -14.82 3.69 3.62
CA GLU A 91 -14.03 2.85 4.52
C GLU A 91 -12.56 2.83 4.11
N LEU A 92 -12.25 2.79 2.80
CA LEU A 92 -10.89 2.98 2.30
C LEU A 92 -10.33 4.36 2.69
N ARG A 93 -11.16 5.41 2.64
CA ARG A 93 -10.79 6.75 3.10
C ARG A 93 -10.56 6.79 4.61
N ARG A 94 -11.40 6.10 5.38
CA ARG A 94 -11.24 5.96 6.84
C ARG A 94 -9.95 5.22 7.18
N MET A 95 -9.59 4.15 6.46
CA MET A 95 -8.32 3.44 6.60
C MET A 95 -7.14 4.39 6.37
N ALA A 96 -7.16 5.17 5.28
CA ALA A 96 -6.13 6.17 4.99
C ALA A 96 -6.00 7.22 6.12
N PHE A 97 -7.12 7.65 6.70
CA PHE A 97 -7.13 8.53 7.87
C PHE A 97 -6.53 7.86 9.12
N THR A 98 -6.87 6.59 9.38
CA THR A 98 -6.29 5.82 10.50
C THR A 98 -4.77 5.68 10.38
N ILE A 99 -4.25 5.44 9.17
CA ILE A 99 -2.80 5.41 8.93
C ILE A 99 -2.18 6.78 9.24
N ARG A 100 -2.79 7.87 8.75
CA ARG A 100 -2.31 9.24 8.99
C ARG A 100 -2.26 9.56 10.50
N GLU A 101 -3.31 9.24 11.24
CA GLU A 101 -3.34 9.40 12.70
C GLU A 101 -2.27 8.57 13.39
N GLY A 102 -2.05 7.33 12.93
CA GLY A 102 -0.98 6.47 13.41
C GLY A 102 0.40 7.09 13.18
N LEU A 103 0.65 7.67 12.00
CA LEU A 103 1.90 8.36 11.68
C LEU A 103 2.15 9.58 12.59
N LEU A 104 1.12 10.34 12.96
CA LEU A 104 1.28 11.51 13.84
C LEU A 104 1.74 11.12 15.26
N ARG A 105 1.35 9.91 15.71
CA ARG A 105 1.66 9.39 17.04
C ARG A 105 2.92 8.54 17.06
N ALA A 106 3.35 8.06 15.90
CA ALA A 106 4.48 7.16 15.77
C ALA A 106 5.82 7.90 15.91
N ALA A 107 6.70 7.33 16.74
CA ALA A 107 8.13 7.55 16.61
C ALA A 107 8.65 6.85 15.33
N ASP A 108 9.83 7.24 14.84
CA ASP A 108 10.46 6.54 13.71
C ASP A 108 10.64 5.05 14.04
N ALA A 109 10.51 4.16 13.04
CA ALA A 109 10.57 2.69 13.19
C ALA A 109 9.37 2.06 13.92
N GLN A 110 8.16 2.16 13.34
CA GLN A 110 6.94 1.56 13.89
C GLN A 110 6.15 0.76 12.84
N LYS A 111 5.49 -0.30 13.28
CA LYS A 111 4.50 -1.05 12.49
C LYS A 111 3.08 -0.69 12.93
N ILE A 112 2.19 -0.50 11.95
CA ILE A 112 0.75 -0.30 12.15
C ILE A 112 0.04 -1.46 11.44
N PHE A 113 -0.77 -2.20 12.19
CA PHE A 113 -1.57 -3.30 11.66
C PHE A 113 -3.03 -2.84 11.57
N LEU A 114 -3.69 -3.14 10.46
CA LEU A 114 -5.00 -2.56 10.13
C LEU A 114 -6.11 -3.58 10.03
N ARG A 115 -5.84 -4.88 9.92
CA ARG A 115 -6.88 -5.90 9.74
C ARG A 115 -7.93 -5.85 10.83
N GLN A 116 -7.50 -5.78 12.10
CA GLN A 116 -8.44 -5.78 13.23
C GLN A 116 -9.38 -4.56 13.22
N SER A 117 -8.92 -3.40 12.74
CA SER A 117 -9.69 -2.15 12.75
C SER A 117 -10.42 -1.88 11.43
N PHE A 118 -9.94 -2.43 10.32
CA PHE A 118 -10.48 -2.21 8.97
C PHE A 118 -11.29 -3.41 8.47
N ALA A 119 -10.75 -4.62 8.52
CA ALA A 119 -11.35 -5.80 7.89
C ALA A 119 -11.09 -7.08 8.71
N PRO A 120 -11.68 -7.24 9.91
CA PRO A 120 -11.30 -8.26 10.89
C PRO A 120 -11.51 -9.71 10.41
N ASN A 121 -12.39 -9.92 9.44
CA ASN A 121 -12.66 -11.23 8.85
C ASN A 121 -11.80 -11.53 7.61
N SER A 122 -10.86 -10.66 7.27
CA SER A 122 -9.99 -10.82 6.11
C SER A 122 -8.91 -11.87 6.35
N GLU A 123 -8.53 -12.55 5.26
CA GLU A 123 -7.45 -13.53 5.27
C GLU A 123 -6.09 -12.88 5.46
N TYR A 124 -5.87 -11.71 4.86
CA TYR A 124 -4.59 -11.02 4.88
C TYR A 124 -4.58 -9.86 5.90
N GLU A 125 -3.42 -9.62 6.48
CA GLU A 125 -3.09 -8.41 7.23
C GLU A 125 -2.61 -7.29 6.29
N LEU A 126 -2.83 -6.05 6.70
CA LEU A 126 -2.20 -4.88 6.08
C LEU A 126 -1.28 -4.21 7.11
N CYS A 127 0.02 -4.38 6.89
CA CYS A 127 1.08 -3.86 7.75
C CYS A 127 1.73 -2.64 7.11
N ILE A 128 1.59 -1.48 7.76
CA ILE A 128 2.35 -0.28 7.43
C ILE A 128 3.63 -0.28 8.27
N GLU A 129 4.79 -0.38 7.64
CA GLU A 129 6.10 -0.34 8.29
C GLU A 129 6.77 1.00 8.00
N LEU A 130 6.71 1.90 8.99
CA LEU A 130 7.43 3.18 8.96
C LEU A 130 8.90 2.93 9.28
N ARG A 131 9.80 3.29 8.38
CA ARG A 131 11.25 3.23 8.58
C ARG A 131 11.86 4.61 8.80
N PRO A 132 13.00 4.70 9.53
CA PRO A 132 13.77 5.94 9.59
C PRO A 132 14.20 6.38 8.19
N GLY A 133 14.17 7.70 7.93
CA GLY A 133 14.58 8.26 6.64
C GLY A 133 16.09 8.51 6.54
N PRO A 134 16.63 8.66 5.31
CA PRO A 134 15.94 8.54 4.02
C PRO A 134 15.74 7.07 3.59
N PHE A 135 14.60 6.78 2.95
CA PHE A 135 14.25 5.44 2.47
C PHE A 135 14.30 5.35 0.92
N ASP A 136 14.96 4.33 0.37
CA ASP A 136 14.96 4.02 -1.08
C ASP A 136 14.09 2.79 -1.35
N ALA A 137 12.85 3.00 -1.82
CA ALA A 137 11.91 1.92 -2.14
C ALA A 137 12.49 0.90 -3.13
N ALA A 138 13.30 1.36 -4.09
CA ALA A 138 13.94 0.50 -5.09
C ALA A 138 15.04 -0.41 -4.50
N GLY A 139 15.53 -0.12 -3.30
CA GLY A 139 16.51 -0.96 -2.59
C GLY A 139 15.89 -2.19 -1.92
N GLU A 140 14.59 -2.13 -1.60
CA GLU A 140 13.86 -3.25 -1.01
C GLU A 140 13.52 -4.33 -2.04
N ASP A 141 13.34 -3.96 -3.30
CA ASP A 141 12.99 -4.87 -4.38
C ASP A 141 14.17 -5.78 -4.79
N ALA A 142 14.03 -7.09 -4.53
CA ALA A 142 15.01 -8.09 -4.91
C ALA A 142 15.19 -8.21 -6.45
N GLY A 143 14.15 -7.90 -7.24
CA GLY A 143 14.23 -7.90 -8.71
C GLY A 143 15.13 -6.80 -9.26
N CYS A 144 15.34 -5.75 -8.47
CA CYS A 144 16.21 -4.61 -8.77
C CYS A 144 17.65 -4.77 -8.27
N ARG A 145 17.97 -5.87 -7.57
CA ARG A 145 19.32 -6.22 -7.10
C ARG A 145 20.14 -6.94 -8.16
#